data_AF-A0A6G2KDA8-F1
#
_entry.id   AF-A0A6G2KDA8-F1
#
_cell.length_a   1.000
_cell.length_b   1.000
_cell.length_c   1.000
_cell.angle_alpha   90.00
_cell.angle_beta   90.00
_cell.angle_gamma   90.00
#
_symmetry.space_group_name_H-M   'P 1'
#
loop_
_entity.id
_entity.type
_entity.pdbx_description
1 polymer ?
#
loop_
_entity_poly.entity_id
_entity_poly.type
_entity_poly.pdbx_seq_one_letter_code
_entity_poly.pdbx_strand_id
1 'polypeptide(L)'
;MDYVALFLVGVGIFSVSLIATYITMWNSRDEYSDELVKLKIKVDMLSQPQESLRQPRFDNITHEILRLVREKPLTAREIRSVLGQSREHVYRVVKKMADDGHLERLNTRPYTYKITEKGANLLK
;
A
#
# COMPACT_ATOMS: atom_id res chain seq x y z
N MET A 1 -38.43 61.13 25.95
CA MET A 1 -37.48 60.65 24.92
C MET A 1 -36.60 59.63 25.62
N ASP A 2 -36.97 58.35 25.51
CA ASP A 2 -36.55 57.33 26.46
C ASP A 2 -35.25 56.66 25.99
N TYR A 3 -34.13 57.30 26.33
CA TYR A 3 -32.76 56.83 26.01
C TYR A 3 -32.47 55.41 26.52
N VAL A 4 -33.18 54.96 27.56
CA VAL A 4 -33.09 53.60 28.11
C VAL A 4 -33.62 52.56 27.13
N ALA A 5 -34.70 52.86 26.40
CA ALA A 5 -35.25 51.97 25.38
C ALA A 5 -34.33 51.86 24.15
N LEU A 6 -33.72 52.98 23.73
CA LEU A 6 -32.70 53.00 22.67
C LEU A 6 -31.45 52.20 23.04
N PHE A 7 -31.01 52.26 24.30
CA PHE A 7 -29.85 51.52 24.78
C PHE A 7 -30.09 49.99 24.86
N LEU A 8 -31.26 49.56 25.34
CA LEU A 8 -31.62 48.13 25.40
C LEU A 8 -31.77 47.51 24.00
N VAL A 9 -32.32 48.25 23.03
CA VAL A 9 -32.40 47.80 21.63
C VAL A 9 -31.02 47.70 20.99
N GLY A 10 -30.12 48.65 21.24
CA GLY A 10 -28.75 48.64 20.71
C GLY A 10 -27.88 47.49 21.22
N VAL A 11 -27.95 47.18 22.52
CA VAL A 11 -27.18 46.07 23.14
C VAL A 11 -27.67 44.71 22.66
N GLY A 12 -28.98 44.54 22.44
CA GLY A 12 -29.57 43.31 21.91
C GLY A 12 -29.13 42.97 20.48
N ILE A 13 -28.93 43.97 19.63
CA ILE A 13 -28.49 43.76 18.23
C ILE A 13 -27.02 43.32 18.18
N PHE A 14 -26.18 43.86 19.06
CA PHE A 14 -24.75 43.53 19.12
C PHE A 14 -24.49 42.07 19.56
N SER A 15 -25.30 41.55 20.48
CA SER A 15 -25.15 40.16 20.95
C SER A 15 -25.57 39.15 19.88
N VAL A 16 -26.65 39.42 19.13
CA VAL A 16 -27.10 38.57 18.02
C VAL A 16 -26.07 38.53 16.89
N SER A 17 -25.40 39.66 16.59
CA SER A 17 -24.31 39.71 15.61
C SER A 17 -23.12 38.84 16.03
N LEU A 18 -22.73 38.87 17.31
CA LEU A 18 -21.64 38.05 17.84
C LEU A 18 -21.98 36.55 17.81
N ILE A 19 -23.21 36.20 18.17
CA ILE A 19 -23.68 34.81 18.14
C ILE A 19 -23.78 34.30 16.70
N ALA A 20 -24.33 35.09 15.77
CA ALA A 20 -24.39 34.74 14.36
C ALA A 20 -22.99 34.55 13.78
N THR A 21 -22.07 35.47 14.08
CA THR A 21 -20.65 35.35 13.67
C THR A 21 -20.01 34.09 14.26
N TYR A 22 -20.28 33.77 15.53
CA TYR A 22 -19.76 32.57 16.19
C TYR A 22 -20.31 31.27 15.57
N ILE A 23 -21.60 31.21 15.26
CA ILE A 23 -22.24 30.05 14.63
C ILE A 23 -21.73 29.85 13.20
N THR A 24 -21.64 30.92 12.40
CA THR A 24 -21.08 30.85 11.04
C THR A 24 -19.61 30.42 11.07
N MET A 25 -18.85 30.90 12.05
CA MET A 25 -17.45 30.51 12.25
C MET A 25 -17.30 29.04 12.65
N TRP A 26 -18.24 28.49 13.42
CA TRP A 26 -18.21 27.09 13.85
C TRP A 26 -18.54 26.13 12.70
N ASN A 27 -19.50 26.47 11.84
CA ASN A 27 -19.89 25.65 10.69
C ASN A 27 -18.80 25.53 9.61
N SER A 28 -17.97 26.56 9.40
CA SER A 28 -16.87 26.50 8.42
C SER A 28 -15.73 25.57 8.83
N ARG A 29 -15.56 25.22 10.11
CA ARG A 29 -14.47 24.31 10.55
C ARG A 29 -14.65 22.87 10.04
N ASP A 30 -15.88 22.41 9.89
CA ASP A 30 -16.16 21.04 9.46
C ASP A 30 -15.84 20.85 7.97
N GLU A 31 -16.07 21.87 7.14
CA GLU A 31 -15.79 21.82 5.70
C GLU A 31 -14.28 21.80 5.38
N TYR A 32 -13.46 22.48 6.19
CA TYR A 32 -11.99 22.39 6.08
C TYR A 32 -11.46 21.01 6.51
N SER A 33 -12.11 20.35 7.47
CA SER A 33 -11.72 19.00 7.90
C SER A 33 -11.87 17.99 6.76
N ASP A 34 -12.98 18.06 6.02
CA ASP A 34 -13.26 17.16 4.89
C ASP A 34 -12.30 17.37 3.71
N GLU A 35 -11.95 18.63 3.39
CA GLU A 35 -10.93 18.91 2.36
C GLU A 35 -9.55 18.37 2.75
N LEU A 36 -9.13 18.54 4.01
CA LEU A 36 -7.83 18.06 4.48
C LEU A 36 -7.78 16.53 4.49
N VAL A 37 -8.87 15.86 4.88
CA VAL A 37 -8.99 14.39 4.82
C VAL A 37 -8.92 13.91 3.37
N LYS A 38 -9.63 14.57 2.44
CA LYS A 38 -9.60 14.24 1.01
C LYS A 38 -8.21 14.45 0.40
N LEU A 39 -7.53 15.53 0.75
CA LEU A 39 -6.15 15.80 0.33
C LEU A 39 -5.19 14.76 0.89
N LYS A 40 -5.31 14.40 2.17
CA LYS A 40 -4.45 13.38 2.79
C LYS A 40 -4.66 12.00 2.16
N ILE A 41 -5.90 11.61 1.91
CA ILE A 41 -6.24 10.37 1.19
C ILE A 41 -5.67 10.37 -0.24
N LYS A 42 -5.72 11.52 -0.95
CA LYS A 42 -5.13 11.64 -2.29
C LYS A 42 -3.61 11.57 -2.26
N VAL A 43 -2.97 12.22 -1.29
CA VAL A 43 -1.51 12.18 -1.10
C VAL A 43 -1.07 10.76 -0.73
N ASP A 44 -1.79 10.04 0.12
CA ASP A 44 -1.50 8.65 0.44
C ASP A 44 -1.67 7.73 -0.79
N MET A 45 -2.67 7.98 -1.64
CA MET A 45 -2.82 7.28 -2.93
C MET A 45 -1.69 7.60 -3.92
N LEU A 46 -1.16 8.83 -3.93
CA LEU A 46 -0.02 9.23 -4.75
C LEU A 46 1.33 8.77 -4.17
N SER A 47 1.36 8.47 -2.87
CA SER A 47 2.54 8.00 -2.12
C SER A 47 2.65 6.48 -2.07
N GLN A 48 1.62 5.75 -2.51
CA GLN A 48 1.81 4.37 -2.90
C GLN A 48 2.90 4.36 -3.98
N PRO A 49 4.02 3.63 -3.78
CA PRO A 49 4.98 3.44 -4.85
C PRO A 49 4.18 2.90 -6.02
N GLN A 50 4.07 3.70 -7.08
CA GLN A 50 3.54 3.26 -8.35
C GLN A 50 4.34 2.02 -8.75
N GLU A 51 3.80 0.83 -8.46
CA GLU A 51 4.19 -0.44 -9.06
C GLU A 51 3.77 -0.49 -10.54
N SER A 52 3.52 0.66 -11.16
CA SER A 52 3.37 0.76 -12.60
C SER A 52 4.73 0.58 -13.25
N LEU A 53 4.90 -0.55 -13.94
CA LEU A 53 5.85 -0.71 -15.06
C LEU A 53 7.34 -0.64 -14.72
N ARG A 54 7.73 -1.08 -13.51
CA ARG A 54 9.11 -1.57 -13.36
C ARG A 54 9.14 -2.94 -14.01
N GLN A 55 9.86 -3.08 -15.13
CA GLN A 55 10.43 -4.37 -15.49
C GLN A 55 10.91 -5.03 -14.19
N PRO A 56 10.58 -6.31 -13.92
CA PRO A 56 11.00 -6.93 -12.68
C PRO A 56 12.51 -6.75 -12.63
N ARG A 57 12.99 -5.90 -11.71
CA ARG A 57 14.39 -5.90 -11.32
C ARG A 57 14.56 -7.31 -10.79
N PHE A 58 15.05 -8.22 -11.62
CA PHE A 58 15.26 -9.59 -11.24
C PHE A 58 16.16 -9.54 -10.03
N ASP A 59 15.61 -9.83 -8.85
CA ASP A 59 16.44 -10.09 -7.69
C ASP A 59 17.38 -11.22 -8.12
N ASN A 60 18.70 -11.03 -7.96
CA ASN A 60 19.72 -12.01 -8.39
C ASN A 60 19.35 -13.44 -7.93
N ILE A 61 18.71 -13.53 -6.76
CA ILE A 61 18.17 -14.75 -6.14
C ILE A 61 17.09 -15.42 -7.00
N THR A 62 16.16 -14.66 -7.60
CA THR A 62 15.10 -15.19 -8.47
C THR A 62 15.69 -15.88 -9.70
N HIS A 63 16.70 -15.26 -10.32
CA HIS A 63 17.39 -15.81 -11.47
C HIS A 63 18.19 -17.08 -11.10
N GLU A 64 18.89 -17.07 -9.95
CA GLU A 64 19.54 -18.29 -9.44
C GLU A 64 18.55 -19.42 -9.15
N ILE A 65 17.39 -19.12 -8.55
CA ILE A 65 16.36 -20.13 -8.28
C ILE A 65 15.87 -20.75 -9.60
N LEU A 66 15.59 -19.94 -10.63
CA LEU A 66 15.18 -20.45 -11.94
C LEU A 66 16.26 -21.35 -12.55
N ARG A 67 17.53 -20.98 -12.43
CA ARG A 67 18.65 -21.80 -12.90
C ARG A 67 18.73 -23.14 -12.16
N LEU A 68 18.64 -23.13 -10.83
CA LEU A 68 18.70 -24.33 -10.00
C LEU A 68 17.55 -25.30 -10.30
N VAL A 69 16.33 -24.76 -10.44
CA VAL A 69 15.12 -25.56 -10.70
C VAL A 69 15.07 -26.07 -12.15
N ARG A 70 15.76 -25.40 -13.08
CA ARG A 70 15.90 -25.86 -14.47
C ARG A 70 16.75 -27.13 -14.57
N GLU A 71 17.80 -27.25 -13.76
CA GLU A 71 18.66 -28.43 -13.75
C GLU A 71 17.95 -29.64 -13.13
N LYS A 72 17.25 -29.43 -12.01
CA LYS A 72 16.48 -30.48 -11.34
C LYS A 72 15.31 -29.91 -10.55
N PRO A 73 14.20 -30.66 -10.38
CA PRO A 73 13.12 -30.27 -9.49
C PRO A 73 13.64 -30.27 -8.04
N LEU A 74 13.49 -29.14 -7.34
CA LEU A 74 14.08 -28.90 -6.02
C LEU A 74 13.04 -28.49 -4.99
N THR A 75 13.30 -28.81 -3.73
CA THR A 75 12.52 -28.30 -2.59
C THR A 75 13.05 -26.95 -2.12
N ALA A 76 12.21 -26.16 -1.45
CA ALA A 76 12.63 -24.88 -0.85
C ALA A 76 13.79 -25.05 0.15
N ARG A 77 13.92 -26.22 0.78
CA ARG A 77 15.01 -26.53 1.70
C ARG A 77 16.34 -26.69 0.96
N GLU A 78 16.34 -27.37 -0.17
CA GLU A 78 17.53 -27.54 -1.01
C GLU A 78 17.95 -26.23 -1.66
N ILE A 79 16.99 -25.48 -2.20
CA ILE A 79 17.23 -24.14 -2.75
C ILE A 79 17.92 -23.24 -1.71
N ARG A 80 17.42 -23.24 -0.46
CA ARG A 80 18.07 -22.52 0.64
C ARG A 80 19.50 -22.99 0.89
N SER A 81 19.73 -24.30 0.87
CA SER A 81 21.06 -24.87 1.12
C SER A 81 22.08 -24.45 0.08
N VAL A 82 21.66 -24.25 -1.17
CA VAL A 82 22.55 -23.82 -2.25
C VAL A 82 22.78 -22.31 -2.23
N LEU A 83 21.73 -21.52 -1.99
CA LEU A 83 21.81 -20.05 -2.01
C LEU A 83 22.44 -19.43 -0.75
N GLY A 84 22.51 -20.17 0.37
CA GLY A 84 23.01 -19.64 1.64
C GLY A 84 22.14 -18.54 2.27
N GLN A 85 20.91 -18.35 1.79
CA GLN A 85 19.99 -17.31 2.24
C GLN A 85 19.14 -17.74 3.46
N SER A 86 18.53 -16.77 4.14
CA SER A 86 17.59 -17.06 5.23
C SER A 86 16.41 -17.92 4.76
N ARG A 87 15.95 -18.84 5.62
CA ARG A 87 14.78 -19.70 5.36
C ARG A 87 13.57 -18.86 4.97
N GLU A 88 13.31 -17.78 5.69
CA GLU A 88 12.12 -16.95 5.44
C GLU A 88 12.16 -16.28 4.08
N HIS A 89 13.34 -15.76 3.70
CA HIS A 89 13.52 -15.07 2.43
C HIS A 89 13.29 -16.03 1.26
N VAL A 90 13.95 -17.19 1.27
CA VAL A 90 13.79 -18.21 0.21
C VAL A 90 12.35 -18.69 0.12
N TYR A 91 11.70 -18.96 1.25
CA TYR A 91 10.32 -19.43 1.25
C TYR A 91 9.35 -18.38 0.72
N ARG A 92 9.55 -17.09 1.05
CA ARG A 92 8.76 -15.98 0.50
C ARG A 92 8.98 -15.85 -1.01
N VAL A 93 10.23 -15.85 -1.47
CA VAL A 93 10.56 -15.68 -2.89
C VAL A 93 10.00 -16.83 -3.72
N VAL A 94 10.26 -18.08 -3.33
CA VAL A 94 9.78 -19.25 -4.08
C VAL A 94 8.26 -19.34 -4.05
N LYS A 95 7.61 -18.97 -2.93
CA LYS A 95 6.16 -18.87 -2.86
C LYS A 95 5.64 -17.84 -3.87
N LYS A 96 6.20 -16.62 -3.85
CA LYS A 96 5.84 -15.54 -4.77
C LYS A 96 6.03 -15.95 -6.24
N MET A 97 7.18 -16.54 -6.59
CA MET A 97 7.45 -17.03 -7.95
C MET A 97 6.46 -18.09 -8.43
N ALA A 98 6.02 -18.96 -7.52
CA ALA A 98 4.99 -19.95 -7.85
C ALA A 98 3.61 -19.31 -8.01
N ASP A 99 3.27 -18.35 -7.16
CA ASP A 99 2.00 -17.61 -7.24
C ASP A 99 1.95 -16.73 -8.53
N ASP A 100 3.09 -16.19 -8.95
CA ASP A 100 3.27 -15.45 -10.22
C ASP A 100 3.28 -16.37 -11.46
N GLY A 101 3.30 -17.70 -11.27
CA GLY A 101 3.27 -18.69 -12.34
C GLY A 101 4.59 -18.95 -13.05
N HIS A 102 5.73 -18.58 -12.44
CA HIS A 102 7.06 -18.92 -12.94
C HIS A 102 7.49 -20.34 -12.52
N LEU A 103 7.00 -20.82 -11.38
CA LEU A 103 7.28 -22.15 -10.83
C LEU A 103 5.99 -22.94 -10.60
N GLU A 104 6.05 -24.25 -10.80
CA GLU A 104 4.97 -25.19 -10.54
C GLU A 104 5.26 -26.03 -9.29
N ARG A 105 4.25 -26.29 -8.46
CA ARG A 105 4.33 -27.15 -7.27
C ARG A 105 3.76 -28.52 -7.58
N LEU A 106 4.59 -29.57 -7.51
CA LEU A 106 4.19 -30.92 -7.94
C LEU A 106 3.68 -31.84 -6.81
N ASN A 107 4.18 -31.67 -5.58
CA ASN A 107 3.94 -32.60 -4.47
C ASN A 107 3.22 -31.96 -3.28
N THR A 108 2.55 -32.78 -2.48
CA THR A 108 2.07 -32.41 -1.13
C THR A 108 3.25 -32.42 -0.16
N ARG A 109 3.34 -31.39 0.69
CA ARG A 109 4.45 -31.05 1.62
C ARG A 109 5.43 -32.22 1.92
N PRO A 110 6.74 -32.06 1.70
CA PRO A 110 7.43 -30.85 1.23
C PRO A 110 7.19 -30.57 -0.27
N TYR A 111 6.93 -29.30 -0.61
CA TYR A 111 6.72 -28.89 -1.99
C TYR A 111 8.01 -28.99 -2.81
N THR A 112 7.93 -29.67 -3.94
CA THR A 112 8.95 -29.67 -4.99
C THR A 112 8.54 -28.68 -6.09
N TYR A 113 9.49 -27.86 -6.50
CA TYR A 113 9.30 -26.82 -7.51
C TYR A 113 9.91 -27.25 -8.84
N LYS A 114 9.21 -26.96 -9.94
CA LYS A 114 9.65 -27.15 -11.31
C LYS A 114 9.47 -25.86 -12.10
N ILE A 115 10.31 -25.63 -13.11
CA ILE A 115 10.22 -24.45 -13.98
C ILE A 115 9.04 -24.59 -14.95
N THR A 116 8.30 -23.50 -15.15
CA THR A 116 7.23 -23.39 -16.15
C THR A 116 7.75 -22.77 -17.45
N GLU A 117 6.96 -22.80 -18.52
CA GLU A 117 7.30 -22.10 -19.77
C GLU A 117 7.51 -20.60 -19.56
N LYS A 118 6.70 -19.97 -18.70
CA LYS A 118 6.87 -18.56 -18.31
C LYS A 118 8.22 -18.32 -17.65
N GLY A 119 8.59 -19.14 -16.67
CA GLY A 119 9.89 -19.06 -15.99
C GLY A 119 11.07 -19.33 -16.93
N ALA A 120 10.91 -20.24 -17.89
CA ALA A 120 11.95 -20.57 -18.87
C ALA A 120 12.23 -19.42 -19.85
N ASN A 121 11.19 -18.67 -20.25
CA ASN A 121 11.35 -17.49 -21.10
C ASN A 121 12.12 -16.36 -20.42
N LEU A 122 12.16 -16.32 -19.08
CA LEU A 122 12.93 -15.32 -18.32
C LEU A 122 14.43 -15.60 -18.26
N LEU A 123 14.85 -16.82 -18.58
CA LEU A 123 16.26 -17.24 -18.64
C LEU A 123 16.86 -17.09 -20.04
N LYS A 124 16.09 -16.61 -21.02
CA LYS A 124 16.46 -16.54 -22.44
C LYS A 124 16.98 -15.16 -22.80
#